data_AF-A0A151LBZ2-F1
#
_entry.id   AF-A0A151LBZ2-F1
#
_cell.length_a   1.000
_cell.length_b   1.000
_cell.length_c   1.000
_cell.angle_alpha   90.00
_cell.angle_beta   90.00
_cell.angle_gamma   90.00
#
_symmetry.space_group_name_H-M   'P 1'
#
loop_
_entity.id
_entity.type
_entity.pdbx_description
1 polymer ?
#
loop_
_entity_poly.entity_id
_entity_poly.type
_entity_poly.pdbx_seq_one_letter_code
_entity_poly.pdbx_strand_id
1 'polypeptide(L)'
;SLLVTLGANVASRIKQGEIHRLILPIFLHANIFHAIFNIFFQLRMGFTLEKNYGIMKIIILYFVTGIYGNILSSSITYCPIKVGASTSGMGLVGIVTSELILLWHIIRHRERVVFNIIFFSLISFFYYFTFNGSNIDHVGHLGGLISGISLGILYNEHMDNKPRWYNHLKIGSYISLVLLAIIPTVVLFTIPRTC
;
A
#
# COMPACT_ATOMS: atom_id res chain seq x y z
N SER A 1 17.52 9.77 -15.27
CA SER A 1 16.31 9.02 -15.70
C SER A 1 15.11 9.96 -15.67
N LEU A 2 14.25 9.92 -16.70
CA LEU A 2 13.01 10.72 -16.77
C LEU A 2 12.13 10.53 -15.52
N LEU A 3 12.03 9.29 -15.01
CA LEU A 3 11.26 8.98 -13.80
C LEU A 3 11.76 9.77 -12.58
N VAL A 4 13.07 9.98 -12.44
CA VAL A 4 13.63 10.77 -11.32
C VAL A 4 13.23 12.24 -11.46
N THR A 5 13.26 12.79 -12.67
CA THR A 5 12.79 14.16 -12.94
C THR A 5 11.32 14.33 -12.63
N LEU A 6 10.49 13.31 -12.92
CA LEU A 6 9.05 13.32 -12.67
C LEU A 6 8.67 13.00 -11.21
N GLY A 7 9.64 12.79 -10.32
CA GLY A 7 9.38 12.59 -8.89
C GLY A 7 9.28 11.13 -8.42
N ALA A 8 9.96 10.20 -9.11
CA ALA A 8 10.10 8.83 -8.61
C ALA A 8 10.67 8.76 -7.19
N ASN A 9 10.38 7.66 -6.49
CA ASN A 9 10.81 7.44 -5.13
C ASN A 9 12.31 7.14 -5.17
N VAL A 10 13.08 8.10 -4.65
CA VAL A 10 14.53 8.04 -4.58
C VAL A 10 14.92 8.47 -3.17
N ALA A 11 15.33 7.51 -2.35
CA ALA A 11 15.55 7.73 -0.93
C ALA A 11 16.59 8.81 -0.64
N SER A 12 17.67 8.87 -1.41
CA SER A 12 18.71 9.91 -1.27
C SER A 12 18.19 11.33 -1.51
N ARG A 13 17.22 11.50 -2.42
CA ARG A 13 16.57 12.79 -2.71
C ARG A 13 15.52 13.15 -1.65
N ILE A 14 14.78 12.16 -1.16
CA ILE A 14 13.86 12.36 -0.02
C ILE A 14 14.65 12.81 1.21
N LYS A 15 15.81 12.21 1.46
CA LYS A 15 16.74 12.62 2.53
C LYS A 15 17.23 14.06 2.38
N GLN A 16 17.28 14.58 1.16
CA GLN A 16 17.62 15.98 0.85
C GLN A 16 16.41 16.94 0.93
N GLY A 17 15.23 16.46 1.33
CA GLY A 17 14.03 17.27 1.52
C GLY A 17 13.02 17.21 0.36
N GLU A 18 13.26 16.40 -0.68
CA GLU A 18 12.32 16.24 -1.80
C GLU A 18 11.12 15.33 -1.44
N ILE A 19 10.32 15.74 -0.44
CA ILE A 19 9.23 14.96 0.15
C ILE A 19 8.09 14.61 -0.83
N HIS A 20 7.94 15.38 -1.91
CA HIS A 20 6.97 15.10 -2.97
C HIS A 20 7.18 13.72 -3.61
N ARG A 21 8.39 13.16 -3.53
CA ARG A 21 8.76 11.81 -3.96
C ARG A 21 8.15 10.69 -3.12
N LEU A 22 7.39 11.01 -2.09
CA LEU A 22 6.54 10.05 -1.36
C LEU A 22 5.13 9.93 -1.98
N ILE A 23 4.73 10.87 -2.84
CA ILE A 23 3.39 10.94 -3.44
C ILE A 23 3.45 10.71 -4.95
N LEU A 24 4.29 11.47 -5.66
CA LEU A 24 4.40 11.40 -7.12
C LEU A 24 4.69 9.99 -7.70
N PRO A 25 5.44 9.09 -7.04
CA PRO A 25 5.71 7.76 -7.59
C PRO A 25 4.44 6.93 -7.80
N ILE A 26 3.35 7.23 -7.09
CA ILE A 26 2.04 6.57 -7.23
C ILE A 26 1.48 6.75 -8.65
N PHE A 27 1.86 7.82 -9.35
CA PHE A 27 1.40 8.09 -10.72
C PHE A 27 2.35 7.55 -11.80
N LEU A 28 3.59 7.24 -11.42
CA LEU A 28 4.65 6.85 -12.35
C LEU A 28 4.71 5.35 -12.52
N HIS A 29 5.04 4.90 -13.73
CA HIS A 29 5.15 3.48 -14.05
C HIS A 29 6.40 3.24 -14.88
N ALA A 30 7.07 2.12 -14.64
CA ALA A 30 8.32 1.76 -15.32
C ALA A 30 8.12 1.46 -16.81
N ASN A 31 6.95 0.95 -17.19
CA ASN A 31 6.58 0.65 -18.57
C ASN A 31 5.04 0.52 -18.69
N ILE A 32 4.56 0.38 -19.93
CA ILE A 32 3.12 0.32 -20.23
C ILE A 32 2.44 -0.92 -19.62
N PHE A 33 3.09 -2.08 -19.62
CA PHE A 33 2.53 -3.31 -19.02
C PHE A 33 2.36 -3.16 -17.51
N HIS A 34 3.34 -2.55 -16.84
CA HIS A 34 3.27 -2.24 -15.41
C HIS A 34 2.09 -1.29 -15.13
N ALA A 35 1.85 -0.28 -15.97
CA ALA A 35 0.70 0.62 -15.83
C ALA A 35 -0.64 -0.10 -16.03
N ILE A 36 -0.77 -0.89 -17.10
CA ILE A 36 -2.00 -1.65 -17.40
C ILE A 36 -2.33 -2.60 -16.26
N PHE A 37 -1.34 -3.33 -15.74
CA PHE A 37 -1.56 -4.25 -14.62
C PHE A 37 -2.04 -3.52 -13.36
N ASN A 38 -1.42 -2.39 -13.02
CA ASN A 38 -1.86 -1.57 -11.89
C ASN A 38 -3.28 -1.05 -12.05
N ILE A 39 -3.63 -0.51 -13.22
CA ILE A 39 -4.98 -0.02 -13.50
C ILE A 39 -6.00 -1.16 -13.36
N PHE A 40 -5.76 -2.30 -14.00
CA PHE A 40 -6.67 -3.45 -13.91
C PHE A 40 -6.87 -3.92 -12.47
N PHE A 41 -5.78 -4.08 -11.72
CA PHE A 41 -5.81 -4.48 -10.32
C PHE A 41 -6.57 -3.47 -9.44
N GLN A 42 -6.30 -2.18 -9.61
CA GLN A 42 -6.92 -1.12 -8.83
C GLN A 42 -8.39 -0.96 -9.14
N LEU A 43 -8.82 -1.06 -10.41
CA LEU A 43 -10.24 -1.02 -10.74
C LEU A 43 -10.97 -2.19 -10.08
N ARG A 44 -10.36 -3.38 -10.10
CA ARG A 44 -10.96 -4.57 -9.49
C ARG A 44 -11.13 -4.46 -7.97
N MET A 45 -10.10 -3.98 -7.26
CA MET A 45 -10.17 -3.80 -5.80
C MET A 45 -10.97 -2.55 -5.42
N GLY A 46 -10.73 -1.45 -6.12
CA GLY A 46 -11.27 -0.12 -5.89
C GLY A 46 -12.78 -0.06 -6.04
N PHE A 47 -13.38 -0.62 -7.10
CA PHE A 47 -14.84 -0.52 -7.29
C PHE A 47 -15.65 -1.16 -6.15
N THR A 48 -15.15 -2.27 -5.59
CA THR A 48 -15.83 -2.94 -4.47
C THR A 48 -15.77 -2.05 -3.22
N LEU A 49 -14.59 -1.49 -2.94
CA LEU A 49 -14.39 -0.60 -1.82
C LEU A 49 -15.10 0.76 -2.01
N GLU A 50 -15.13 1.31 -3.21
CA GLU A 50 -15.82 2.57 -3.50
C GLU A 50 -17.32 2.44 -3.23
N LYS A 51 -17.93 1.31 -3.61
CA LYS A 51 -19.33 1.03 -3.30
C LYS A 51 -19.61 0.98 -1.79
N ASN A 52 -18.67 0.45 -1.00
CA ASN A 52 -18.85 0.27 0.43
C ASN A 52 -18.53 1.54 1.24
N TYR A 53 -17.52 2.32 0.83
CA TYR A 53 -16.98 3.45 1.62
C TYR A 53 -17.36 4.81 1.02
N GLY A 54 -17.59 4.86 -0.29
CA GLY A 54 -17.72 6.09 -1.07
C GLY A 54 -16.38 6.59 -1.63
N ILE A 55 -16.44 7.25 -2.79
CA ILE A 55 -15.28 7.65 -3.60
C ILE A 55 -14.24 8.48 -2.83
N MET A 56 -14.68 9.51 -2.10
CA MET A 56 -13.75 10.42 -1.40
C MET A 56 -12.89 9.69 -0.37
N LYS A 57 -13.46 8.69 0.30
CA LYS A 57 -12.77 7.94 1.35
C LYS A 57 -11.77 6.97 0.75
N ILE A 58 -12.13 6.33 -0.36
CA ILE A 58 -11.19 5.48 -1.10
C ILE A 58 -10.04 6.28 -1.69
N ILE A 59 -10.28 7.49 -2.21
CA ILE A 59 -9.19 8.37 -2.67
C ILE A 59 -8.21 8.66 -1.53
N ILE A 60 -8.71 9.06 -0.35
CA ILE A 60 -7.86 9.36 0.82
C ILE A 60 -7.08 8.11 1.24
N LEU A 61 -7.77 6.98 1.44
CA LEU A 61 -7.15 5.73 1.87
C LEU A 61 -6.11 5.24 0.86
N TYR A 62 -6.38 5.39 -0.43
CA TYR A 62 -5.47 5.02 -1.50
C TYR A 62 -4.16 5.82 -1.42
N PHE A 63 -4.23 7.15 -1.32
CA PHE A 63 -3.03 7.97 -1.24
C PHE A 63 -2.27 7.78 0.07
N VAL A 64 -2.98 7.70 1.21
CA VAL A 64 -2.34 7.54 2.52
C VAL A 64 -1.59 6.21 2.59
N THR A 65 -2.21 5.10 2.17
CA THR A 65 -1.54 3.79 2.16
C THR A 65 -0.37 3.75 1.19
N GLY A 66 -0.51 4.41 0.03
CA GLY A 66 0.59 4.60 -0.92
C GLY A 66 1.79 5.34 -0.33
N ILE A 67 1.55 6.41 0.42
CA ILE A 67 2.58 7.20 1.11
C ILE A 67 3.28 6.36 2.17
N TYR A 68 2.54 5.62 3.00
CA TYR A 68 3.12 4.68 3.98
C TYR A 68 4.01 3.63 3.32
N GLY A 69 3.57 3.06 2.20
CA GLY A 69 4.39 2.17 1.39
C GLY A 69 5.67 2.84 0.91
N ASN A 70 5.57 4.04 0.33
CA ASN A 70 6.74 4.77 -0.18
C ASN A 70 7.73 5.17 0.93
N ILE A 71 7.23 5.52 2.11
CA ILE A 71 8.04 5.78 3.32
C ILE A 71 8.83 4.53 3.71
N LEU A 72 8.14 3.38 3.88
CA LEU A 72 8.80 2.14 4.27
C LEU A 72 9.86 1.72 3.22
N SER A 73 9.48 1.77 1.93
CA SER A 73 10.36 1.48 0.79
C SER A 73 11.63 2.32 0.82
N SER A 74 11.50 3.64 0.90
CA SER A 74 12.65 4.56 0.88
C SER A 74 13.60 4.33 2.05
N SER A 75 13.09 3.87 3.20
CA SER A 75 13.91 3.61 4.38
C SER A 75 14.69 2.30 4.32
N ILE A 76 14.26 1.30 3.54
CA ILE A 76 14.92 -0.02 3.45
C ILE A 76 15.65 -0.16 2.12
N THR A 77 14.98 0.10 0.98
CA THR A 77 15.56 0.01 -0.36
C THR A 77 16.10 1.36 -0.81
N TYR A 78 17.27 1.74 -0.29
CA TYR A 78 17.79 3.11 -0.42
C TYR A 78 18.24 3.52 -1.84
N CYS A 79 18.88 2.62 -2.59
CA CYS A 79 19.47 2.95 -3.90
C CYS A 79 18.59 2.75 -5.14
N PRO A 80 17.70 1.74 -5.19
CA PRO A 80 16.84 1.57 -6.34
C PRO A 80 15.86 2.74 -6.54
N ILE A 81 15.56 3.05 -7.79
CA ILE A 81 14.46 3.95 -8.14
C ILE A 81 13.15 3.14 -8.08
N LYS A 82 12.19 3.58 -7.25
CA LYS A 82 10.88 2.93 -7.15
C LYS A 82 9.77 3.81 -7.72
N VAL A 83 8.87 3.19 -8.46
CA VAL A 83 7.67 3.81 -9.06
C VAL A 83 6.55 2.79 -9.07
N GLY A 84 5.32 3.27 -9.14
CA GLY A 84 4.15 2.44 -9.32
C GLY A 84 3.10 2.74 -8.29
N ALA A 85 1.88 2.70 -8.77
CA ALA A 85 0.67 2.82 -7.99
C ALA A 85 0.40 1.60 -7.06
N SER A 86 1.23 0.57 -7.16
CA SER A 86 1.05 -0.72 -6.48
C SER A 86 1.20 -0.65 -4.96
N THR A 87 1.92 0.33 -4.41
CA THR A 87 1.93 0.58 -2.95
C THR A 87 0.53 0.92 -2.44
N SER A 88 -0.20 1.77 -3.18
CA SER A 88 -1.59 2.13 -2.88
C SER A 88 -2.54 0.96 -3.14
N GLY A 89 -2.31 0.22 -4.22
CA GLY A 89 -3.06 -1.01 -4.52
C GLY A 89 -2.96 -2.07 -3.42
N MET A 90 -1.77 -2.28 -2.85
CA MET A 90 -1.58 -3.17 -1.70
C MET A 90 -2.24 -2.61 -0.43
N GLY A 91 -2.34 -1.29 -0.31
CA GLY A 91 -3.22 -0.64 0.67
C GLY A 91 -4.68 -1.04 0.55
N LEU A 92 -5.23 -1.06 -0.67
CA LEU A 92 -6.60 -1.54 -0.91
C LEU A 92 -6.76 -3.00 -0.51
N VAL A 93 -5.77 -3.86 -0.81
CA VAL A 93 -5.77 -5.26 -0.34
C VAL A 93 -5.78 -5.32 1.18
N GLY A 94 -5.01 -4.46 1.86
CA GLY A 94 -5.00 -4.39 3.31
C GLY A 94 -6.37 -4.01 3.88
N ILE A 95 -7.05 -3.04 3.27
CA ILE A 95 -8.39 -2.62 3.69
C ILE A 95 -9.38 -3.77 3.53
N VAL A 96 -9.41 -4.44 2.37
CA VAL A 96 -10.26 -5.63 2.15
C VAL A 96 -9.92 -6.75 3.14
N THR A 97 -8.64 -6.94 3.46
CA THR A 97 -8.18 -7.92 4.44
C THR A 97 -8.71 -7.59 5.84
N SER A 98 -8.74 -6.31 6.22
CA SER A 98 -9.34 -5.89 7.49
C SER A 98 -10.85 -6.20 7.55
N GLU A 99 -11.58 -6.02 6.45
CA GLU A 99 -12.99 -6.38 6.39
C GLU A 99 -13.17 -7.88 6.57
N LEU A 100 -12.33 -8.70 5.93
CA LEU A 100 -12.36 -10.14 6.13
C LEU A 100 -12.09 -10.53 7.58
N ILE A 101 -11.10 -9.90 8.23
CA ILE A 101 -10.78 -10.15 9.65
C ILE A 101 -11.97 -9.79 10.54
N LEU A 102 -12.59 -8.62 10.33
CA LEU A 102 -13.64 -8.10 11.20
C LEU A 102 -15.03 -8.69 10.94
N LEU A 103 -15.34 -8.99 9.67
CA LEU A 103 -16.70 -9.28 9.18
C LEU A 103 -16.80 -10.68 8.55
N TRP A 104 -15.85 -11.59 8.81
CA TRP A 104 -15.81 -12.94 8.24
C TRP A 104 -17.16 -13.69 8.27
N HIS A 105 -17.91 -13.53 9.36
CA HIS A 105 -19.18 -14.20 9.59
C HIS A 105 -20.36 -13.55 8.86
N ILE A 106 -20.20 -12.33 8.35
CA ILE A 106 -21.27 -11.52 7.75
C ILE A 106 -21.10 -11.41 6.22
N ILE A 107 -19.87 -11.41 5.72
CA ILE A 107 -19.59 -11.29 4.29
C ILE A 107 -20.09 -12.52 3.52
N ARG A 108 -21.19 -12.36 2.77
CA ARG A 108 -21.80 -13.43 1.96
C ARG A 108 -20.90 -13.99 0.86
N HIS A 109 -20.02 -13.16 0.28
CA HIS A 109 -19.16 -13.55 -0.85
C HIS A 109 -17.68 -13.68 -0.48
N ARG A 110 -17.38 -14.09 0.78
CA ARG A 110 -16.01 -14.15 1.30
C ARG A 110 -15.07 -15.00 0.45
N GLU A 111 -15.55 -16.12 -0.10
CA GLU A 111 -14.79 -16.99 -1.02
C GLU A 111 -14.26 -16.20 -2.24
N ARG A 112 -15.10 -15.33 -2.81
CA ARG A 112 -14.71 -14.48 -3.96
C ARG A 112 -13.67 -13.43 -3.56
N VAL A 113 -13.79 -12.87 -2.36
CA VAL A 113 -12.83 -11.90 -1.83
C VAL A 113 -11.48 -12.57 -1.60
N VAL A 114 -11.46 -13.71 -0.92
CA VAL A 114 -10.26 -14.53 -0.70
C VAL A 114 -9.64 -14.95 -2.03
N PHE A 115 -10.46 -15.45 -2.97
CA PHE A 115 -10.00 -15.79 -4.31
C PHE A 115 -9.35 -14.59 -5.01
N ASN A 116 -9.96 -13.41 -4.98
CA ASN A 116 -9.36 -12.22 -5.59
C ASN A 116 -7.99 -11.91 -4.95
N ILE A 117 -7.87 -11.93 -3.62
CA ILE A 117 -6.59 -11.69 -2.93
C ILE A 117 -5.53 -12.70 -3.38
N ILE A 118 -5.86 -14.00 -3.37
CA ILE A 118 -4.93 -15.07 -3.76
C ILE A 118 -4.56 -14.94 -5.24
N PHE A 119 -5.55 -14.75 -6.12
CA PHE A 119 -5.35 -14.63 -7.56
C PHE A 119 -4.40 -13.48 -7.91
N PHE A 120 -4.63 -12.29 -7.34
CA PHE A 120 -3.74 -11.14 -7.60
C PHE A 120 -2.37 -11.28 -6.95
N SER A 121 -2.27 -11.94 -5.79
CA SER A 121 -0.98 -12.28 -5.18
C SER A 121 -0.17 -13.23 -6.06
N LEU A 122 -0.83 -14.25 -6.65
CA LEU A 122 -0.21 -15.17 -7.58
C LEU A 122 0.22 -14.47 -8.87
N ILE A 123 -0.63 -13.60 -9.46
CA ILE A 123 -0.21 -12.83 -10.64
C ILE A 123 0.97 -11.93 -10.32
N SER A 124 0.97 -11.26 -9.16
CA SER A 124 2.11 -10.43 -8.76
C SER A 124 3.38 -11.26 -8.58
N PHE A 125 3.27 -12.50 -8.09
CA PHE A 125 4.38 -13.45 -8.02
C PHE A 125 4.85 -13.89 -9.41
N PHE A 126 3.96 -14.23 -10.34
CA PHE A 126 4.35 -14.53 -11.72
C PHE A 126 5.01 -13.35 -12.42
N TYR A 127 4.47 -12.14 -12.24
CA TYR A 127 5.03 -10.91 -12.80
C TYR A 127 6.47 -10.66 -12.31
N TYR A 128 6.77 -11.01 -11.05
CA TYR A 128 8.13 -10.95 -10.49
C TYR A 128 9.15 -11.76 -11.32
N PHE A 129 8.81 -13.00 -11.68
CA PHE A 129 9.73 -13.90 -12.37
C PHE A 129 9.79 -13.71 -13.89
N THR A 130 8.73 -13.21 -14.53
CA THR A 130 8.63 -13.21 -16.01
C THR A 130 8.93 -11.85 -16.66
N PHE A 131 8.59 -10.73 -16.02
CA PHE A 131 8.58 -9.41 -16.69
C PHE A 131 9.56 -8.41 -16.07
N ASN A 132 10.75 -8.89 -15.67
CA ASN A 132 11.78 -8.07 -15.05
C ASN A 132 11.31 -7.44 -13.72
N GLY A 133 10.56 -8.20 -12.95
CA GLY A 133 9.93 -7.74 -11.71
C GLY A 133 10.89 -7.60 -10.52
N SER A 134 12.20 -7.78 -10.73
CA SER A 134 13.24 -7.41 -9.75
C SER A 134 13.16 -5.93 -9.33
N ASN A 135 12.55 -5.07 -10.17
CA ASN A 135 12.31 -3.66 -9.86
C ASN A 135 11.01 -3.40 -9.08
N ILE A 136 10.20 -4.43 -8.78
CA ILE A 136 8.98 -4.29 -7.97
C ILE A 136 9.34 -3.83 -6.56
N ASP A 137 8.49 -3.01 -5.97
CA ASP A 137 8.68 -2.48 -4.64
C ASP A 137 8.03 -3.35 -3.56
N HIS A 138 8.62 -4.51 -3.27
CA HIS A 138 8.07 -5.44 -2.27
C HIS A 138 8.01 -4.85 -0.87
N VAL A 139 8.97 -4.00 -0.52
CA VAL A 139 8.96 -3.29 0.76
C VAL A 139 7.82 -2.27 0.79
N GLY A 140 7.65 -1.50 -0.29
CA GLY A 140 6.54 -0.56 -0.41
C GLY A 140 5.18 -1.26 -0.40
N HIS A 141 5.09 -2.46 -1.00
CA HIS A 141 3.90 -3.31 -0.95
C HIS A 141 3.55 -3.73 0.47
N LEU A 142 4.56 -4.14 1.25
CA LEU A 142 4.36 -4.50 2.66
C LEU A 142 3.89 -3.30 3.48
N GLY A 143 4.48 -2.11 3.29
CA GLY A 143 4.06 -0.89 3.97
C GLY A 143 2.64 -0.46 3.59
N GLY A 144 2.29 -0.56 2.31
CA GLY A 144 0.93 -0.37 1.82
C GLY A 144 -0.06 -1.34 2.47
N LEU A 145 0.25 -2.64 2.48
CA LEU A 145 -0.59 -3.68 3.07
C LEU A 145 -0.84 -3.45 4.58
N ILE A 146 0.23 -3.23 5.36
CA ILE A 146 0.14 -3.03 6.81
C ILE A 146 -0.66 -1.75 7.15
N SER A 147 -0.39 -0.65 6.45
CA SER A 147 -1.15 0.59 6.64
C SER A 147 -2.60 0.43 6.22
N GLY A 148 -2.87 -0.31 5.13
CA GLY A 148 -4.22 -0.61 4.67
C GLY A 148 -5.02 -1.43 5.67
N ILE A 149 -4.44 -2.50 6.24
CA ILE A 149 -5.08 -3.28 7.31
C ILE A 149 -5.41 -2.38 8.50
N SER A 150 -4.45 -1.58 8.93
CA SER A 150 -4.61 -0.70 10.08
C SER A 150 -5.70 0.35 9.86
N LEU A 151 -5.66 1.06 8.73
CA LEU A 151 -6.65 2.07 8.39
C LEU A 151 -8.04 1.45 8.17
N GLY A 152 -8.12 0.26 7.58
CA GLY A 152 -9.39 -0.44 7.41
C GLY A 152 -10.02 -0.85 8.75
N ILE A 153 -9.22 -1.29 9.74
CA ILE A 153 -9.70 -1.56 11.10
C ILE A 153 -10.25 -0.28 11.75
N LEU A 154 -9.50 0.81 11.68
CA LEU A 154 -9.89 2.11 12.28
C LEU A 154 -11.14 2.67 11.60
N TYR A 155 -11.24 2.53 10.28
CA TYR A 155 -12.35 3.06 9.53
C TYR A 155 -13.67 2.34 9.83
N ASN A 156 -13.62 1.03 10.09
CA ASN A 156 -14.78 0.24 10.49
C ASN A 156 -15.15 0.40 11.97
N GLU A 157 -14.76 1.49 12.64
CA GLU A 157 -15.10 1.75 14.04
C GLU A 157 -16.60 1.86 14.30
N HIS A 158 -17.43 2.22 13.33
CA HIS A 158 -18.88 2.33 13.57
C HIS A 158 -19.67 1.09 13.13
N MET A 159 -18.98 -0.03 12.83
CA MET A 159 -19.66 -1.26 12.44
C MET A 159 -20.50 -1.85 13.59
N ASP A 160 -21.69 -2.34 13.23
CA ASP A 160 -22.50 -3.17 14.12
C ASP A 160 -21.85 -4.56 14.25
N ASN A 161 -21.96 -5.19 15.43
CA ASN A 161 -21.41 -6.54 15.72
C ASN A 161 -19.88 -6.65 15.72
N LYS A 162 -19.17 -5.70 16.35
CA LYS A 162 -17.72 -5.79 16.54
C LYS A 162 -17.32 -7.08 17.29
N PRO A 163 -16.25 -7.76 16.86
CA PRO A 163 -15.69 -8.84 17.65
C PRO A 163 -15.19 -8.31 19.00
N ARG A 164 -15.23 -9.14 20.06
CA ARG A 164 -14.80 -8.75 21.42
C ARG A 164 -13.35 -8.22 21.47
N TRP A 165 -12.50 -8.69 20.56
CA TRP A 165 -11.10 -8.29 20.44
C TRP A 165 -10.87 -7.03 19.57
N TYR A 166 -11.93 -6.37 19.07
CA TYR A 166 -11.83 -5.19 18.20
C TYR A 166 -10.96 -4.08 18.81
N ASN A 167 -11.15 -3.77 20.10
CA ASN A 167 -10.41 -2.69 20.75
C ASN A 167 -8.89 -2.96 20.81
N HIS A 168 -8.47 -4.22 20.94
CA HIS A 168 -7.05 -4.57 20.88
C HIS A 168 -6.48 -4.34 19.48
N LEU A 169 -7.22 -4.71 18.44
CA LEU A 169 -6.82 -4.41 17.07
C LEU A 169 -6.78 -2.90 16.80
N LYS A 170 -7.78 -2.15 17.27
CA LYS A 170 -7.82 -0.68 17.13
C LYS A 170 -6.56 -0.02 17.70
N ILE A 171 -6.18 -0.39 18.93
CA ILE A 171 -4.94 0.09 19.57
C ILE A 171 -3.72 -0.34 18.76
N GLY A 172 -3.67 -1.61 18.36
CA GLY A 172 -2.60 -2.15 17.50
C GLY A 172 -2.46 -1.40 16.17
N SER A 173 -3.58 -1.00 15.55
CA SER A 173 -3.60 -0.23 14.31
C SER A 173 -3.03 1.18 14.49
N TYR A 174 -3.36 1.88 15.57
CA TYR A 174 -2.73 3.17 15.86
C TYR A 174 -1.23 3.03 16.08
N ILE A 175 -0.80 2.06 16.89
CA ILE A 175 0.63 1.79 17.13
C ILE A 175 1.32 1.46 15.80
N SER A 176 0.74 0.57 14.99
CA SER A 176 1.29 0.18 13.69
C SER A 176 1.49 1.39 12.78
N LEU A 177 0.49 2.26 12.62
CA LEU A 177 0.57 3.46 11.78
C LEU A 177 1.60 4.47 12.29
N VAL A 178 1.72 4.64 13.61
CA VAL A 178 2.73 5.52 14.21
C VAL A 178 4.13 4.96 13.98
N LEU A 179 4.35 3.68 14.24
CA LEU A 179 5.65 3.03 14.02
C LEU A 179 6.06 3.03 12.55
N LEU A 180 5.11 2.78 11.64
CA LEU A 180 5.34 2.78 10.20
C LEU A 180 5.63 4.18 9.64
N ALA A 181 5.16 5.24 10.29
CA ALA A 181 5.53 6.61 9.94
C ALA A 181 6.89 7.01 10.53
N ILE A 182 7.10 6.76 11.83
CA ILE A 182 8.24 7.29 12.57
C ILE A 182 9.51 6.50 12.30
N ILE A 183 9.49 5.17 12.48
CA ILE A 183 10.72 4.36 12.42
C ILE A 183 11.38 4.45 11.03
N PRO A 184 10.67 4.21 9.92
CA PRO A 184 11.24 4.36 8.57
C PRO A 184 11.80 5.76 8.32
N THR A 185 11.09 6.80 8.74
CA THR A 185 11.54 8.19 8.56
C THR A 185 12.83 8.45 9.33
N VAL A 186 12.89 8.09 10.61
CA VAL A 186 14.12 8.21 11.41
C VAL A 186 15.25 7.45 10.73
N VAL A 187 15.03 6.20 10.36
CA VAL A 187 16.01 5.32 9.69
C VAL A 187 16.51 5.90 8.36
N LEU A 188 15.65 6.57 7.59
CA LEU A 188 16.01 7.22 6.34
C LEU A 188 16.93 8.43 6.57
N PHE A 189 16.59 9.28 7.54
CA PHE A 189 17.30 10.54 7.77
C PHE A 189 18.56 10.40 8.62
N THR A 190 18.62 9.45 9.55
CA THR A 190 19.75 9.32 10.49
C THR A 190 20.86 8.39 10.01
N ILE A 191 20.52 7.31 9.29
CA ILE A 191 21.52 6.32 8.87
C ILE A 191 22.29 6.85 7.64
N PRO A 192 23.62 7.02 7.71
CA PRO A 192 24.43 7.39 6.54
C PRO A 192 24.43 6.25 5.53
N ARG A 193 24.10 6.55 4.28
CA ARG A 193 24.07 5.58 3.17
C ARG A 193 24.43 6.28 1.87
N THR A 194 25.08 5.53 0.99
CA THR A 194 25.51 6.00 -0.34
C THR A 194 25.01 5.06 -1.41
N CYS A 195 24.69 5.65 -2.55
CA CYS A 195 24.47 5.05 -3.84
C CYS A 195 25.41 5.80 -4.80
#